data_AF-A0A843WVA6-F1
#
_entry.id   AF-A0A843WVA6-F1
#
_cell.length_a   1.000
_cell.length_b   1.000
_cell.length_c   1.000
_cell.angle_alpha   90.00
_cell.angle_beta   90.00
_cell.angle_gamma   90.00
#
_symmetry.space_group_name_H-M   'P 1'
#
loop_
_entity.id
_entity.type
_entity.pdbx_description
1 polymer ?
#
loop_
_entity_poly.entity_id
_entity_poly.type
_entity_poly.pdbx_seq_one_letter_code
_entity_poly.pdbx_strand_id
1 'polypeptide(L)'
;MPLCLLLDSSFLADGAEMAAEMLGSSPPGAVLPPAVGTLHPPEGGDSASLPSATQAVGGGLPPPSSSEVPLERLSSFLRHGISWPDAIQRSRVHGSEGMLDFYISSARAVMEESSPPSVDVVRDFLERSTVSYHLMGCPRDPWMAAVDTLWSEVRQRYQEAARHRAQELAAEVALAEQGYEALCLQRGGAISHAESLSARHASCHADIAALRRTLEEVSSRIVEQEAASLVLAEGVAAANAEVAVIERKCAESRAALSALQASLADSQRGGAM
;
A
#
# COMPACT_ATOMS: atom_id res chain seq x y z
N MET A 1 -39.98 22.33 44.28
CA MET A 1 -38.98 21.24 44.31
C MET A 1 -38.54 20.97 42.88
N PRO A 2 -37.23 20.91 42.58
CA PRO A 2 -36.78 20.74 41.20
C PRO A 2 -37.05 19.32 40.69
N LEU A 3 -37.53 19.23 39.46
CA LEU A 3 -38.02 18.06 38.73
C LEU A 3 -36.94 17.02 38.37
N CYS A 4 -35.75 17.08 38.96
CA CYS A 4 -34.60 16.22 38.65
C CYS A 4 -34.64 14.82 39.29
N LEU A 5 -35.78 14.41 39.87
CA LEU A 5 -35.90 13.14 40.61
C LEU A 5 -36.89 12.13 39.98
N LEU A 6 -37.45 12.42 38.79
CA LEU A 6 -38.45 11.55 38.17
C LEU A 6 -37.88 10.49 37.22
N LEU A 7 -36.62 10.64 36.80
CA LEU A 7 -35.86 9.60 36.13
C LEU A 7 -34.87 9.07 37.14
N ASP A 8 -35.01 7.79 37.44
CA ASP A 8 -34.21 7.09 38.42
C ASP A 8 -32.71 7.25 38.10
N SER A 9 -31.89 7.44 39.14
CA SER A 9 -30.43 7.65 39.00
C SER A 9 -29.70 6.51 38.25
N SER A 10 -30.34 5.35 38.09
CA SER A 10 -29.88 4.25 37.23
C SER A 10 -29.98 4.56 35.73
N PHE A 11 -30.96 5.36 35.29
CA PHE A 11 -31.13 5.72 33.87
C PHE A 11 -30.00 6.65 33.37
N LEU A 12 -29.55 7.58 34.23
CA LEU A 12 -28.44 8.49 33.93
C LEU A 12 -27.08 7.80 34.08
N ALA A 13 -26.94 6.84 35.00
CA ALA A 13 -25.72 6.05 35.18
C ALA A 13 -25.48 5.12 33.98
N ASP A 14 -26.50 4.38 33.53
CA ASP A 14 -26.39 3.46 32.38
C ASP A 14 -26.05 4.19 31.08
N GLY A 15 -26.59 5.41 30.86
CA GLY A 15 -26.28 6.21 29.68
C GLY A 15 -24.84 6.74 29.66
N ALA A 16 -24.29 7.11 30.82
CA ALA A 16 -22.93 7.60 30.95
C ALA A 16 -21.90 6.46 30.89
N GLU A 17 -22.21 5.30 31.44
CA GLU A 17 -21.37 4.10 31.38
C GLU A 17 -21.30 3.55 29.94
N MET A 18 -22.42 3.55 29.22
CA MET A 18 -22.45 3.18 27.80
C MET A 18 -21.64 4.16 26.93
N ALA A 19 -21.71 5.47 27.19
CA ALA A 19 -20.89 6.46 26.50
C ALA A 19 -19.39 6.33 26.83
N ALA A 20 -19.05 5.94 28.07
CA ALA A 20 -17.67 5.72 28.51
C ALA A 20 -17.07 4.41 27.93
N GLU A 21 -17.84 3.32 27.84
CA GLU A 21 -17.43 2.10 27.14
C GLU A 21 -17.27 2.33 25.64
N MET A 22 -18.10 3.19 25.02
CA MET A 22 -17.99 3.54 23.61
C MET A 22 -16.80 4.47 23.28
N LEU A 23 -16.28 5.22 24.25
CA LEU A 23 -15.13 6.12 24.10
C LEU A 23 -13.81 5.54 24.64
N GLY A 24 -13.86 4.38 25.30
CA GLY A 24 -12.76 3.81 26.05
C GLY A 24 -12.05 2.63 25.37
N SER A 25 -11.20 2.90 24.38
CA SER A 25 -9.86 2.28 24.21
C SER A 25 -9.24 2.68 22.86
N SER A 26 -8.70 3.91 22.83
CA SER A 26 -7.77 4.31 21.78
C SER A 26 -6.40 3.65 22.07
N PRO A 27 -5.85 2.78 21.21
CA PRO A 27 -4.49 2.28 21.40
C PRO A 27 -3.47 3.41 21.14
N PRO A 28 -2.37 3.48 21.91
CA PRO A 28 -1.39 4.54 21.76
C PRO A 28 -0.54 4.33 20.50
N GLY A 29 -0.47 5.37 19.67
CA GLY A 29 0.69 5.66 18.82
C GLY A 29 0.98 4.69 17.67
N ALA A 30 0.24 4.80 16.57
CA ALA A 30 0.75 4.45 15.26
C ALA A 30 1.24 5.73 14.55
N VAL A 31 2.54 5.99 14.62
CA VAL A 31 3.23 7.00 13.81
C VAL A 31 3.20 6.50 12.36
N LEU A 32 2.35 7.12 11.52
CA LEU A 32 2.34 6.90 10.08
C LEU A 32 3.59 7.54 9.44
N PRO A 33 4.30 6.85 8.52
CA PRO A 33 5.30 7.50 7.67
C PRO A 33 4.62 8.35 6.58
N PRO A 34 5.30 9.39 6.04
CA PRO A 34 4.70 10.31 5.09
C PRO A 34 4.40 9.64 3.74
N ALA A 35 3.24 10.01 3.16
CA ALA A 35 2.78 9.58 1.86
C ALA A 35 3.75 10.02 0.74
N VAL A 36 4.23 9.04 -0.03
CA VAL A 36 4.93 9.26 -1.30
C VAL A 36 3.88 9.50 -2.37
N GLY A 37 4.04 10.60 -3.12
CA GLY A 37 3.05 11.15 -4.04
C GLY A 37 2.56 10.20 -5.13
N THR A 38 1.25 10.20 -5.33
CA THR A 38 0.57 9.63 -6.49
C THR A 38 0.79 10.50 -7.73
N LEU A 39 1.37 9.90 -8.77
CA LEU A 39 1.44 10.42 -10.13
C LEU A 39 0.07 10.32 -10.81
N HIS A 40 -0.31 11.41 -11.48
CA HIS A 40 -1.47 11.56 -12.36
C HIS A 40 -1.53 10.51 -13.48
N PRO A 41 -2.73 10.06 -13.91
CA PRO A 41 -2.96 9.63 -15.28
C PRO A 41 -3.58 10.76 -16.13
N PRO A 42 -3.36 10.79 -17.46
CA PRO A 42 -3.87 11.82 -18.33
C PRO A 42 -5.28 11.52 -18.84
N GLU A 43 -6.01 12.62 -19.09
CA GLU A 43 -7.33 12.68 -19.69
C GLU A 43 -7.32 12.28 -21.18
N GLY A 44 -8.39 11.61 -21.60
CA GLY A 44 -8.73 11.35 -23.00
C GLY A 44 -10.21 10.98 -23.09
N GLY A 45 -11.00 11.87 -23.71
CA GLY A 45 -12.45 11.73 -23.83
C GLY A 45 -12.89 10.75 -24.92
N ASP A 46 -14.19 10.42 -24.92
CA ASP A 46 -15.07 10.66 -26.06
C ASP A 46 -16.54 10.38 -25.73
N SER A 47 -17.41 11.07 -26.46
CA SER A 47 -18.86 11.17 -26.33
C SER A 47 -19.62 9.96 -26.89
N ALA A 48 -20.82 9.66 -26.37
CA ALA A 48 -22.03 9.33 -27.18
C ALA A 48 -23.30 9.04 -26.34
N SER A 49 -24.22 10.02 -26.36
CA SER A 49 -25.64 9.95 -26.76
C SER A 49 -26.55 8.74 -26.40
N LEU A 50 -27.69 8.98 -25.71
CA LEU A 50 -29.06 9.15 -26.27
C LEU A 50 -30.19 9.01 -25.20
N PRO A 51 -31.42 9.50 -25.48
CA PRO A 51 -32.47 9.83 -24.49
C PRO A 51 -33.63 8.83 -24.47
N SER A 52 -34.58 8.98 -23.52
CA SER A 52 -36.03 8.89 -23.81
C SER A 52 -36.93 9.28 -22.64
N ALA A 53 -38.02 9.95 -23.02
CA ALA A 53 -39.11 10.44 -22.22
C ALA A 53 -40.20 9.36 -21.95
N THR A 54 -41.08 9.60 -20.98
CA THR A 54 -42.53 9.92 -21.18
C THR A 54 -43.41 9.44 -20.01
N GLN A 55 -44.23 10.39 -19.57
CA GLN A 55 -45.49 10.39 -18.81
C GLN A 55 -46.22 9.07 -18.45
N ALA A 56 -46.87 9.10 -17.29
CA ALA A 56 -48.23 8.57 -17.11
C ALA A 56 -49.06 9.52 -16.24
N VAL A 57 -50.31 9.76 -16.67
CA VAL A 57 -51.34 10.66 -16.11
C VAL A 57 -52.52 9.81 -15.61
N GLY A 58 -53.19 10.28 -14.55
CA GLY A 58 -54.58 9.95 -14.16
C GLY A 58 -54.65 9.04 -12.93
N GLY A 59 -55.45 9.26 -11.88
CA GLY A 59 -56.59 10.15 -11.63
C GLY A 59 -57.64 9.36 -10.82
N GLY A 60 -58.04 9.83 -9.63
CA GLY A 60 -59.13 9.23 -8.84
C GLY A 60 -59.12 9.57 -7.34
N LEU A 61 -60.17 10.25 -6.86
CA LEU A 61 -60.44 10.75 -5.49
C LEU A 61 -61.04 9.65 -4.55
N PRO A 62 -61.18 9.90 -3.20
CA PRO A 62 -61.11 8.97 -2.04
C PRO A 62 -62.51 8.48 -1.56
N PRO A 63 -62.81 7.88 -0.34
CA PRO A 63 -62.12 7.75 0.99
C PRO A 63 -62.38 6.33 1.67
N PRO A 64 -62.31 6.02 3.01
CA PRO A 64 -62.22 6.85 4.24
C PRO A 64 -61.12 6.51 5.27
N SER A 65 -60.63 7.59 5.89
CA SER A 65 -60.49 7.78 7.34
C SER A 65 -59.98 6.60 8.19
N SER A 66 -58.67 6.35 8.15
CA SER A 66 -57.96 5.94 9.37
C SER A 66 -56.97 7.03 9.73
N SER A 67 -56.91 7.31 11.03
CA SER A 67 -56.13 8.36 11.67
C SER A 67 -54.63 8.05 11.59
N GLU A 68 -54.05 8.01 10.39
CA GLU A 68 -52.61 8.06 10.21
C GLU A 68 -52.19 9.51 10.10
N VAL A 69 -51.54 10.02 11.15
CA VAL A 69 -50.76 11.25 11.02
C VAL A 69 -49.60 10.92 10.08
N PRO A 70 -49.45 11.59 8.93
CA PRO A 70 -48.37 11.28 8.00
C PRO A 70 -47.02 11.47 8.68
N LEU A 71 -46.16 10.44 8.68
CA LEU A 71 -44.79 10.45 9.25
C LEU A 71 -43.96 11.66 8.76
N GLU A 72 -44.19 12.13 7.52
CA GLU A 72 -43.54 13.35 6.99
C GLU A 72 -43.94 14.64 7.72
N ARG A 73 -45.12 14.70 8.33
CA ARG A 73 -45.50 15.83 9.17
C ARG A 73 -44.76 15.77 10.50
N LEU A 74 -44.62 14.59 11.11
CA LEU A 74 -43.94 14.40 12.40
C LEU A 74 -42.46 14.80 12.34
N SER A 75 -41.73 14.48 11.27
CA SER A 75 -40.34 14.91 11.08
C SER A 75 -40.21 16.44 10.93
N SER A 76 -41.17 17.09 10.25
CA SER A 76 -41.24 18.56 10.18
C SER A 76 -41.55 19.20 11.55
N PHE A 77 -42.38 18.55 12.37
CA PHE A 77 -42.74 19.02 13.72
C PHE A 77 -41.58 18.92 14.70
N LEU A 78 -40.77 17.85 14.61
CA LEU A 78 -39.59 17.64 15.44
C LEU A 78 -38.47 18.67 15.15
N ARG A 79 -38.36 19.16 13.90
CA ARG A 79 -37.35 20.15 13.49
C ARG A 79 -37.71 21.60 13.80
N HIS A 80 -38.99 21.95 13.92
CA HIS A 80 -39.43 23.36 14.00
C HIS A 80 -39.84 23.85 15.39
N GLY A 81 -39.63 23.06 16.45
CA GLY A 81 -39.83 23.54 17.82
C GLY A 81 -41.25 24.04 18.12
N ILE A 82 -42.26 23.51 17.43
CA ILE A 82 -43.66 23.84 17.72
C ILE A 82 -43.98 23.27 19.10
N SER A 83 -44.53 24.11 19.99
CA SER A 83 -44.94 23.71 21.32
C SER A 83 -45.94 22.55 21.24
N TRP A 84 -45.59 21.43 21.85
CA TRP A 84 -46.33 20.16 21.88
C TRP A 84 -47.84 20.24 22.20
N PRO A 85 -48.37 21.24 22.93
CA PRO A 85 -49.83 21.38 23.11
C PRO A 85 -50.62 21.48 21.79
N ASP A 86 -50.06 22.10 20.76
CA ASP A 86 -50.77 22.32 19.48
C ASP A 86 -50.85 21.08 18.59
N ALA A 87 -49.89 20.15 18.73
CA ALA A 87 -49.88 18.89 18.00
C ALA A 87 -50.88 17.90 18.63
N ILE A 88 -50.93 17.86 19.96
CA ILE A 88 -51.88 17.05 20.73
C ILE A 88 -53.31 17.54 20.51
N GLN A 89 -53.56 18.86 20.50
CA GLN A 89 -54.88 19.41 20.17
C GLN A 89 -55.35 19.10 18.74
N ARG A 90 -54.41 18.95 17.80
CA ARG A 90 -54.73 18.60 16.39
C ARG A 90 -54.90 17.10 16.18
N SER A 91 -54.23 16.28 16.97
CA SER A 91 -54.46 14.84 17.01
C SER A 91 -55.79 14.59 17.72
N ARG A 92 -56.78 13.98 17.07
CA ARG A 92 -58.05 13.60 17.72
C ARG A 92 -57.86 12.42 18.68
N VAL A 93 -56.82 12.43 19.49
CA VAL A 93 -56.49 11.36 20.42
C VAL A 93 -57.38 11.51 21.65
N HIS A 94 -58.28 10.56 21.87
CA HIS A 94 -59.21 10.55 22.99
C HIS A 94 -58.80 9.43 23.94
N GLY A 95 -58.49 9.77 25.20
CA GLY A 95 -58.11 8.79 26.24
C GLY A 95 -56.61 8.60 26.41
N SER A 96 -56.21 8.08 27.58
CA SER A 96 -54.82 7.89 27.99
C SER A 96 -54.05 6.85 27.17
N GLU A 97 -54.76 5.91 26.55
CA GLU A 97 -54.17 4.83 25.74
C GLU A 97 -53.71 5.35 24.36
N GLY A 98 -54.55 6.12 23.66
CA GLY A 98 -54.15 6.73 22.40
C GLY A 98 -53.02 7.76 22.55
N MET A 99 -52.89 8.38 23.72
CA MET A 99 -51.76 9.26 24.04
C MET A 99 -50.46 8.47 24.17
N LEU A 100 -50.50 7.28 24.78
CA LEU A 100 -49.34 6.39 24.90
C LEU A 100 -48.85 5.94 23.52
N ASP A 101 -49.76 5.48 22.67
CA ASP A 101 -49.44 5.03 21.30
C ASP A 101 -48.83 6.15 20.45
N PHE A 102 -49.33 7.38 20.61
CA PHE A 102 -48.79 8.55 19.91
C PHE A 102 -47.33 8.84 20.29
N TYR A 103 -46.99 8.81 21.58
CA TYR A 103 -45.61 9.04 22.02
C TYR A 103 -44.68 7.88 21.65
N ILE A 104 -45.14 6.63 21.73
CA ILE A 104 -44.37 5.46 21.28
C ILE A 104 -44.06 5.55 19.79
N SER A 105 -45.07 5.87 18.98
CA SER A 105 -44.92 6.00 17.52
C SER A 105 -43.97 7.14 17.16
N SER A 106 -44.05 8.25 17.89
CA SER A 106 -43.14 9.39 17.73
C SER A 106 -41.70 9.05 18.12
N ALA A 107 -41.50 8.30 19.22
CA ALA A 107 -40.17 7.84 19.64
C ALA A 107 -39.55 6.92 18.58
N ARG A 108 -40.33 5.98 18.03
CA ARG A 108 -39.87 5.10 16.94
C ARG A 108 -39.49 5.86 15.68
N ALA A 109 -40.27 6.87 15.30
CA ALA A 109 -39.93 7.73 14.17
C ALA A 109 -38.58 8.45 14.38
N VAL A 110 -38.29 8.93 15.60
CA VAL A 110 -36.99 9.53 15.94
C VAL A 110 -35.87 8.50 15.86
N MET A 111 -36.11 7.26 16.29
CA MET A 111 -35.13 6.17 16.19
C MET A 111 -34.89 5.68 14.75
N GLU A 112 -35.80 5.94 13.82
CA GLU A 112 -35.65 5.59 12.40
C GLU A 112 -34.95 6.68 11.57
N GLU A 113 -34.98 7.94 12.03
CA GLU A 113 -34.34 9.07 11.34
C GLU A 113 -32.81 8.98 11.32
N SER A 114 -32.21 8.18 12.21
CA SER A 114 -30.76 7.92 12.23
C SER A 114 -30.47 6.44 12.49
N SER A 115 -29.53 5.86 11.73
CA SER A 115 -29.05 4.49 11.94
C SER A 115 -27.51 4.49 12.07
N PRO A 116 -26.96 4.23 13.27
CA PRO A 116 -27.67 4.02 14.53
C PRO A 116 -28.36 5.29 15.06
N PRO A 117 -29.45 5.17 15.86
CA PRO A 117 -30.20 6.31 16.38
C PRO A 117 -29.33 7.09 17.36
N SER A 118 -29.24 8.41 17.30
CA SER A 118 -28.44 9.15 18.29
C SER A 118 -28.99 8.98 19.72
N VAL A 119 -28.22 8.37 20.64
CA VAL A 119 -28.61 8.17 22.05
C VAL A 119 -29.08 9.47 22.69
N ASP A 120 -28.34 10.56 22.48
CA ASP A 120 -28.64 11.86 23.09
C ASP A 120 -29.96 12.41 22.56
N VAL A 121 -30.23 12.28 21.26
CA VAL A 121 -31.47 12.74 20.64
C VAL A 121 -32.67 11.94 21.15
N VAL A 122 -32.54 10.62 21.28
CA VAL A 122 -33.61 9.76 21.80
C VAL A 122 -33.84 10.02 23.29
N ARG A 123 -32.78 10.18 24.09
CA ARG A 123 -32.88 10.54 25.51
C ARG A 123 -33.61 11.88 25.69
N ASP A 124 -33.15 12.93 25.01
CA ASP A 124 -33.76 14.26 25.09
C ASP A 124 -35.22 14.27 24.62
N PHE A 125 -35.57 13.40 23.67
CA PHE A 125 -36.95 13.17 23.26
C PHE A 125 -37.77 12.53 24.39
N LEU A 126 -37.32 11.39 24.92
CA LEU A 126 -38.03 10.65 25.97
C LEU A 126 -38.21 11.49 27.24
N GLU A 127 -37.22 12.30 27.62
CA GLU A 127 -37.32 13.20 28.77
C GLU A 127 -38.44 14.24 28.60
N ARG A 128 -38.48 14.91 27.44
CA ARG A 128 -39.51 15.91 27.12
C ARG A 128 -40.90 15.29 26.98
N SER A 129 -40.98 14.11 26.37
CA SER A 129 -42.22 13.34 26.23
C SER A 129 -42.72 12.85 27.59
N THR A 130 -41.83 12.42 28.48
CA THR A 130 -42.18 11.99 29.85
C THR A 130 -42.85 13.13 30.61
N VAL A 131 -42.24 14.32 30.62
CA VAL A 131 -42.81 15.49 31.30
C VAL A 131 -44.17 15.85 30.71
N SER A 132 -44.30 15.86 29.38
CA SER A 132 -45.54 16.21 28.70
C SER A 132 -46.66 15.20 28.97
N TYR A 133 -46.35 13.91 28.97
CA TYR A 133 -47.31 12.82 29.22
C TYR A 133 -47.89 12.90 30.64
N HIS A 134 -47.06 13.18 31.64
CA HIS A 134 -47.51 13.32 33.03
C HIS A 134 -48.32 14.61 33.27
N LEU A 135 -47.95 15.72 32.63
CA LEU A 135 -48.71 16.98 32.72
C LEU A 135 -50.13 16.85 32.15
N MET A 136 -50.34 15.91 31.22
CA MET A 136 -51.66 15.58 30.66
C MET A 136 -52.49 14.64 31.55
N GLY A 137 -52.00 14.29 32.76
CA GLY A 137 -52.71 13.42 33.70
C GLY A 137 -52.75 11.94 33.31
N CYS A 138 -51.87 11.51 32.40
CA CYS A 138 -51.81 10.12 31.95
C CYS A 138 -51.09 9.22 32.99
N PRO A 139 -51.42 7.91 33.04
CA PRO A 139 -50.90 6.99 34.05
C PRO A 139 -49.40 6.69 33.85
N ARG A 140 -48.61 6.80 34.92
CA ARG A 140 -47.15 6.65 34.87
C ARG A 140 -46.68 5.26 34.44
N ASP A 141 -47.27 4.19 34.98
CA ASP A 141 -46.72 2.84 34.83
C ASP A 141 -46.70 2.34 33.37
N PRO A 142 -47.78 2.51 32.58
CA PRO A 142 -47.76 2.17 31.15
C PRO A 142 -46.69 2.94 30.35
N TRP A 143 -46.46 4.21 30.71
CA TRP A 143 -45.43 5.02 30.07
C TRP A 143 -44.02 4.56 30.40
N MET A 144 -43.73 4.28 31.67
CA MET A 144 -42.40 3.80 32.05
C MET A 144 -42.08 2.43 31.42
N ALA A 145 -43.05 1.52 31.35
CA ALA A 145 -42.88 0.24 30.65
C ALA A 145 -42.59 0.43 29.14
N ALA A 146 -43.22 1.42 28.51
CA ALA A 146 -42.95 1.77 27.12
C ALA A 146 -41.54 2.39 26.95
N VAL A 147 -41.12 3.27 27.86
CA VAL A 147 -39.77 3.87 27.87
C VAL A 147 -38.71 2.77 28.00
N ASP A 148 -38.88 1.81 28.91
CA ASP A 148 -37.94 0.70 29.09
C ASP A 148 -37.81 -0.14 27.80
N THR A 149 -38.95 -0.40 27.15
CA THR A 149 -39.01 -1.13 25.88
C THR A 149 -38.26 -0.36 24.78
N LEU A 150 -38.54 0.94 24.63
CA LEU A 150 -37.88 1.80 23.64
C LEU A 150 -36.37 1.88 23.90
N TRP A 151 -35.95 1.99 25.16
CA TRP A 151 -34.53 2.02 25.53
C TRP A 151 -33.83 0.69 25.26
N SER A 152 -34.50 -0.45 25.47
CA SER A 152 -33.98 -1.76 25.09
C SER A 152 -33.75 -1.87 23.58
N GLU A 153 -34.64 -1.32 22.76
CA GLU A 153 -34.54 -1.29 21.30
C GLU A 153 -33.36 -0.41 20.84
N VAL A 154 -33.18 0.77 21.44
CA VAL A 154 -32.01 1.64 21.17
C VAL A 154 -30.71 0.90 21.47
N ARG A 155 -30.61 0.28 22.65
CA ARG A 155 -29.40 -0.48 23.05
C ARG A 155 -29.11 -1.62 22.08
N GLN A 156 -30.12 -2.36 21.67
CA GLN A 156 -29.96 -3.45 20.70
C GLN A 156 -29.41 -2.94 19.36
N ARG A 157 -30.03 -1.90 18.78
CA ARG A 157 -29.59 -1.32 17.50
C ARG A 157 -28.15 -0.80 17.58
N TYR A 158 -27.75 -0.20 18.70
CA TYR A 158 -26.37 0.22 18.92
C TYR A 158 -25.39 -0.95 18.99
N GLN A 159 -25.72 -2.01 19.73
CA GLN A 159 -24.87 -3.19 19.82
C GLN A 159 -24.71 -3.86 18.46
N GLU A 160 -25.77 -3.93 17.66
CA GLU A 160 -25.73 -4.47 16.30
C GLU A 160 -24.85 -3.60 15.38
N ALA A 161 -25.01 -2.28 15.41
CA ALA A 161 -24.15 -1.36 14.66
C ALA A 161 -22.67 -1.45 15.08
N ALA A 162 -22.40 -1.55 16.38
CA ALA A 162 -21.05 -1.71 16.91
C ALA A 162 -20.42 -3.04 16.46
N ARG A 163 -21.18 -4.15 16.47
CA ARG A 163 -20.72 -5.45 15.95
C ARG A 163 -20.41 -5.38 14.46
N HIS A 164 -21.27 -4.72 13.67
CA HIS A 164 -21.04 -4.54 12.24
C HIS A 164 -19.75 -3.75 12.00
N ARG A 165 -19.57 -2.64 12.73
CA ARG A 165 -18.36 -1.81 12.60
C ARG A 165 -17.10 -2.56 13.03
N ALA A 166 -17.17 -3.38 14.07
CA ALA A 166 -16.06 -4.23 14.50
C ALA A 166 -15.70 -5.28 13.43
N GLN A 167 -16.70 -5.86 12.75
CA GLN A 167 -16.48 -6.81 11.65
C GLN A 167 -15.84 -6.13 10.42
N GLU A 168 -16.29 -4.93 10.05
CA GLU A 168 -15.67 -4.12 8.99
C GLU A 168 -14.21 -3.83 9.31
N LEU A 169 -13.92 -3.34 10.51
CA LEU A 169 -12.55 -3.03 10.94
C LEU A 169 -11.68 -4.30 10.97
N ALA A 170 -12.21 -5.44 11.43
CA ALA A 170 -11.49 -6.70 11.39
C ALA A 170 -11.16 -7.14 9.95
N ALA A 171 -12.07 -6.92 9.00
CA ALA A 171 -11.82 -7.20 7.59
C ALA A 171 -10.77 -6.24 6.98
N GLU A 172 -10.84 -4.95 7.30
CA GLU A 172 -9.83 -3.96 6.89
C GLU A 172 -8.44 -4.32 7.43
N VAL A 173 -8.34 -4.72 8.71
CA VAL A 173 -7.09 -5.17 9.32
C VAL A 173 -6.56 -6.42 8.64
N ALA A 174 -7.40 -7.42 8.38
CA ALA A 174 -6.97 -8.64 7.68
C ALA A 174 -6.43 -8.37 6.26
N LEU A 175 -7.05 -7.44 5.52
CA LEU A 175 -6.55 -7.01 4.21
C LEU A 175 -5.22 -6.26 4.33
N ALA A 176 -5.06 -5.41 5.34
CA ALA A 176 -3.81 -4.71 5.59
C ALA A 176 -2.66 -5.68 5.96
N GLU A 177 -2.93 -6.69 6.79
CA GLU A 177 -1.97 -7.74 7.15
C GLU A 177 -1.53 -8.53 5.91
N GLN A 178 -2.47 -8.92 5.04
CA GLN A 178 -2.15 -9.61 3.79
C GLN A 178 -1.30 -8.74 2.85
N GLY A 179 -1.62 -7.44 2.76
CA GLY A 179 -0.83 -6.48 2.00
C GLY A 179 0.59 -6.33 2.54
N TYR A 180 0.75 -6.31 3.86
CA TYR A 180 2.05 -6.25 4.52
C TYR A 180 2.89 -7.51 4.27
N GLU A 181 2.29 -8.69 4.35
CA GLU A 181 2.96 -9.96 4.06
C GLU A 181 3.48 -10.01 2.61
N ALA A 182 2.66 -9.55 1.65
CA ALA A 182 3.07 -9.44 0.25
C ALA A 182 4.27 -8.50 0.06
N LEU A 183 4.30 -7.35 0.75
CA LEU A 183 5.43 -6.42 0.72
C LEU A 183 6.69 -7.02 1.36
N CYS A 184 6.56 -7.77 2.45
CA CYS A 184 7.67 -8.49 3.07
C CYS A 184 8.29 -9.51 2.12
N LEU A 185 7.48 -10.30 1.42
CA LEU A 185 7.94 -11.25 0.41
C LEU A 185 8.65 -10.55 -0.76
N GLN A 186 8.07 -9.46 -1.28
CA GLN A 186 8.67 -8.67 -2.35
C GLN A 186 10.04 -8.12 -1.92
N ARG A 187 10.13 -7.59 -0.70
CA ARG A 187 11.39 -7.09 -0.13
C ARG A 187 12.42 -8.21 0.02
N GLY A 188 12.02 -9.39 0.48
CA GLY A 188 12.90 -10.57 0.56
C GLY A 188 13.47 -10.96 -0.81
N GLY A 189 12.63 -10.96 -1.84
CA GLY A 189 13.06 -11.19 -3.22
C GLY A 189 14.06 -10.14 -3.73
N ALA A 190 13.81 -8.85 -3.43
CA ALA A 190 14.72 -7.77 -3.81
C ALA A 190 16.09 -7.87 -3.12
N ILE A 191 16.12 -8.27 -1.84
CA ILE A 191 17.37 -8.50 -1.09
C ILE A 191 18.17 -9.65 -1.72
N SER A 192 17.52 -10.79 -1.98
CA SER A 192 18.18 -11.94 -2.62
C SER A 192 18.73 -11.59 -4.01
N HIS A 193 18.00 -10.78 -4.79
CA HIS A 193 18.48 -10.30 -6.07
C HIS A 193 19.71 -9.39 -5.95
N ALA A 194 19.71 -8.48 -4.97
CA ALA A 194 20.85 -7.61 -4.68
C ALA A 194 22.09 -8.42 -4.23
N GLU A 195 21.91 -9.43 -3.38
CA GLU A 195 22.98 -10.35 -2.98
C GLU A 195 23.57 -11.11 -4.17
N SER A 196 22.71 -11.60 -5.07
CA SER A 196 23.13 -12.26 -6.32
C SER A 196 23.93 -11.32 -7.24
N LEU A 197 23.51 -10.06 -7.37
CA LEU A 197 24.25 -9.04 -8.12
C LEU A 197 25.61 -8.74 -7.47
N SER A 198 25.66 -8.60 -6.15
CA SER A 198 26.89 -8.37 -5.39
C SER A 198 27.89 -9.53 -5.58
N ALA A 199 27.42 -10.78 -5.49
CA ALA A 199 28.25 -11.96 -5.74
C ALA A 199 28.80 -12.00 -7.18
N ARG A 200 27.97 -11.69 -8.18
CA ARG A 200 28.42 -11.59 -9.58
C ARG A 200 29.44 -10.48 -9.79
N HIS A 201 29.24 -9.33 -9.15
CA HIS A 201 30.18 -8.22 -9.21
C HIS A 201 31.54 -8.59 -8.60
N ALA A 202 31.54 -9.28 -7.45
CA ALA A 202 32.75 -9.79 -6.83
C ALA A 202 33.49 -10.80 -7.72
N SER A 203 32.75 -11.72 -8.37
CA SER A 203 33.33 -12.67 -9.34
C SER A 203 33.98 -11.95 -10.52
N CYS A 204 33.27 -11.00 -11.14
CA CYS A 204 33.79 -10.19 -12.25
C CYS A 204 35.08 -9.44 -11.85
N HIS A 205 35.12 -8.87 -10.65
CA HIS A 205 36.32 -8.22 -10.14
C HIS A 205 37.49 -9.18 -9.97
N ALA A 206 37.23 -10.41 -9.50
CA ALA A 206 38.25 -11.46 -9.41
C ALA A 206 38.77 -11.88 -10.80
N ASP A 207 37.89 -12.02 -11.78
CA ASP A 207 38.25 -12.35 -13.17
C ASP A 207 39.12 -11.26 -13.80
N ILE A 208 38.76 -9.99 -13.61
CA ILE A 208 39.57 -8.85 -14.07
C ILE A 208 40.95 -8.85 -13.40
N ALA A 209 41.02 -9.12 -12.09
CA ALA A 209 42.30 -9.21 -11.39
C ALA A 209 43.16 -10.37 -11.91
N ALA A 210 42.55 -11.52 -12.22
CA ALA A 210 43.25 -12.65 -12.84
C ALA A 210 43.79 -12.28 -14.23
N LEU A 211 42.96 -11.69 -15.10
CA LEU A 211 43.37 -11.26 -16.44
C LEU A 211 44.53 -10.25 -16.40
N ARG A 212 44.53 -9.33 -15.42
CA ARG A 212 45.65 -8.39 -15.24
C ARG A 212 46.97 -9.10 -14.92
N ARG A 213 46.95 -10.08 -14.02
CA ARG A 213 48.15 -10.88 -13.71
C ARG A 213 48.63 -11.64 -14.94
N THR A 214 47.71 -12.26 -15.68
CA THR A 214 48.06 -12.98 -16.91
C THR A 214 48.68 -12.03 -17.94
N LEU A 215 48.17 -10.81 -18.08
CA LEU A 215 48.72 -9.81 -18.99
C LEU A 215 50.13 -9.38 -18.58
N GLU A 216 50.38 -9.18 -17.28
CA GLU A 216 51.71 -8.87 -16.74
C GLU A 216 52.71 -10.01 -17.04
N GLU A 217 52.32 -11.26 -16.80
CA GLU A 217 53.14 -12.43 -17.13
C GLU A 217 53.45 -12.53 -18.62
N VAL A 218 52.43 -12.37 -19.48
CA VAL A 218 52.61 -12.39 -20.93
C VAL A 218 53.54 -11.27 -21.38
N SER A 219 53.39 -10.06 -20.83
CA SER A 219 54.26 -8.94 -21.12
C SER A 219 55.72 -9.23 -20.73
N SER A 220 55.95 -9.82 -19.55
CA SER A 220 57.30 -10.21 -19.11
C SER A 220 57.93 -11.24 -20.06
N ARG A 221 57.14 -12.26 -20.45
CA ARG A 221 57.61 -13.31 -21.36
C ARG A 221 57.95 -12.79 -22.75
N ILE A 222 57.21 -11.78 -23.25
CA ILE A 222 57.53 -11.13 -24.53
C ILE A 222 58.91 -10.46 -24.43
N VAL A 223 59.17 -9.69 -23.38
CA VAL A 223 60.47 -9.02 -23.17
C VAL A 223 61.61 -10.03 -23.06
N GLU A 224 61.41 -11.10 -22.29
CA GLU A 224 62.41 -12.18 -22.17
C GLU A 224 62.68 -12.86 -23.52
N GLN A 225 61.64 -13.09 -24.31
CA GLN A 225 61.76 -13.74 -25.60
C GLN A 225 62.42 -12.84 -26.66
N GLU A 226 62.16 -11.54 -26.63
CA GLU A 226 62.87 -10.55 -27.45
C GLU A 226 64.35 -10.49 -27.08
N ALA A 227 64.69 -10.46 -25.79
CA ALA A 227 66.07 -10.47 -25.32
C ALA A 227 66.81 -11.75 -25.74
N ALA A 228 66.18 -12.92 -25.56
CA ALA A 228 66.75 -14.20 -26.00
C ALA A 228 66.97 -14.25 -27.51
N SER A 229 66.03 -13.70 -28.30
CA SER A 229 66.15 -13.64 -29.76
C SER A 229 67.29 -12.76 -30.23
N LEU A 230 67.52 -11.62 -29.55
CA LEU A 230 68.66 -10.73 -29.83
C LEU A 230 70.00 -11.43 -29.57
N VAL A 231 70.14 -12.10 -28.42
CA VAL A 231 71.36 -12.86 -28.09
C VAL A 231 71.63 -13.95 -29.12
N LEU A 232 70.59 -14.67 -29.55
CA LEU A 232 70.72 -15.67 -30.62
C LEU A 232 71.16 -15.04 -31.95
N ALA A 233 70.59 -13.89 -32.32
CA ALA A 233 70.96 -13.18 -33.54
C ALA A 233 72.43 -12.72 -33.51
N GLU A 234 72.90 -12.19 -32.38
CA GLU A 234 74.30 -11.80 -32.18
C GLU A 234 75.25 -13.01 -32.27
N GLY A 235 74.88 -14.13 -31.63
CA GLY A 235 75.64 -15.38 -31.69
C GLY A 235 75.76 -15.93 -33.11
N VAL A 236 74.66 -15.92 -33.89
CA VAL A 236 74.65 -16.32 -35.30
C VAL A 236 75.52 -15.37 -36.14
N ALA A 237 75.44 -14.06 -35.92
CA ALA A 237 76.27 -13.09 -36.62
C ALA A 237 77.77 -13.30 -36.34
N ALA A 238 78.15 -13.57 -35.09
CA ALA A 238 79.51 -13.88 -34.70
C ALA A 238 80.02 -15.17 -35.37
N ALA A 239 79.23 -16.24 -35.33
CA ALA A 239 79.58 -17.51 -35.98
C ALA A 239 79.76 -17.34 -37.50
N ASN A 240 78.87 -16.60 -38.16
CA ASN A 240 78.99 -16.31 -39.59
C ASN A 240 80.26 -15.50 -39.92
N ALA A 241 80.64 -14.55 -39.06
CA ALA A 241 81.88 -13.80 -39.22
C ALA A 241 83.12 -14.71 -39.08
N GLU A 242 83.13 -15.63 -38.12
CA GLU A 242 84.21 -16.62 -37.98
C GLU A 242 84.32 -17.52 -39.21
N VAL A 243 83.19 -18.01 -39.73
CA VAL A 243 83.16 -18.81 -40.97
C VAL A 243 83.74 -18.03 -42.14
N ALA A 244 83.36 -16.76 -42.33
CA ALA A 244 83.89 -15.93 -43.40
C ALA A 244 85.43 -15.73 -43.30
N VAL A 245 85.96 -15.58 -42.08
CA VAL A 245 87.41 -15.50 -41.85
C VAL A 245 88.10 -16.81 -42.23
N ILE A 246 87.53 -17.95 -41.85
CA ILE A 246 88.05 -19.28 -42.19
C ILE A 246 88.02 -19.47 -43.71
N GLU A 247 86.91 -19.16 -44.37
CA GLU A 247 86.77 -19.26 -45.83
C GLU A 247 87.80 -18.41 -46.57
N ARG A 248 88.03 -17.18 -46.09
CA ARG A 248 89.06 -16.28 -46.65
C ARG A 248 90.45 -16.87 -46.52
N LYS A 249 90.84 -17.35 -45.33
CA LYS A 249 92.15 -18.01 -45.12
C LYS A 249 92.32 -19.26 -45.97
N CYS A 250 91.26 -20.04 -46.15
CA CYS A 250 91.24 -21.20 -47.03
C CYS A 250 91.40 -20.80 -48.51
N ALA A 251 90.81 -19.69 -48.94
CA ALA A 251 91.00 -19.16 -50.30
C ALA A 251 92.44 -18.66 -50.52
N GLU A 252 93.00 -17.91 -49.57
CA GLU A 252 94.39 -17.44 -49.60
C GLU A 252 95.37 -18.61 -49.65
N SER A 253 95.17 -19.65 -48.82
CA SER A 253 96.00 -20.85 -48.81
C SER A 253 95.91 -21.63 -50.14
N ARG A 254 94.70 -21.74 -50.72
CA ARG A 254 94.52 -22.33 -52.05
C ARG A 254 95.25 -21.53 -53.14
N ALA A 255 95.16 -20.21 -53.11
CA ALA A 255 95.85 -19.35 -54.07
C ALA A 255 97.38 -19.48 -53.94
N ALA A 256 97.91 -19.52 -52.71
CA ALA A 256 99.33 -19.72 -52.44
C ALA A 256 99.82 -21.09 -52.94
N LEU A 257 99.05 -22.16 -52.69
CA LEU A 257 99.37 -23.50 -53.20
C LEU A 257 99.39 -23.52 -54.73
N SER A 258 98.41 -22.91 -55.40
CA SER A 258 98.38 -22.81 -56.86
C SER A 258 99.59 -22.06 -57.41
N ALA A 259 100.03 -20.98 -56.74
CA ALA A 259 101.22 -20.21 -57.14
C ALA A 259 102.50 -21.03 -56.98
N LEU A 260 102.65 -21.79 -55.88
CA LEU A 260 103.78 -22.71 -55.69
C LEU A 260 103.81 -23.82 -56.74
N GLN A 261 102.65 -24.39 -57.06
CA GLN A 261 102.52 -25.41 -58.11
C GLN A 261 102.92 -24.84 -59.49
N ALA A 262 102.52 -23.61 -59.82
CA ALA A 262 102.93 -22.94 -61.05
C ALA A 262 104.45 -22.70 -61.09
N SER A 263 105.04 -22.21 -60.00
CA SER A 263 106.49 -22.00 -59.88
C SER A 263 107.28 -23.32 -60.00
N LEU A 264 106.78 -24.41 -59.42
CA LEU A 264 107.37 -25.74 -59.56
C LEU A 264 107.32 -26.24 -61.01
N ALA A 265 106.19 -26.04 -61.70
CA ALA A 265 106.04 -26.41 -63.10
C ALA A 265 106.98 -25.61 -64.03
N ASP A 266 107.20 -24.32 -63.75
CA ASP A 266 108.15 -23.48 -64.49
C ASP A 266 109.61 -23.89 -64.21
N SER A 267 109.95 -24.23 -62.96
CA SER A 267 111.28 -24.75 -62.62
C SER A 267 111.57 -26.10 -63.29
N GLN A 268 110.57 -26.97 -63.42
CA GLN A 268 110.67 -28.23 -64.16
C GLN A 268 110.83 -28.02 -65.68
N ARG A 269 110.31 -26.92 -66.26
CA ARG A 269 110.55 -26.56 -67.67
C ARG A 269 111.93 -25.93 -67.89
N GLY A 270 112.45 -25.18 -66.93
CA GLY A 270 113.77 -24.55 -67.01
C GLY A 270 114.95 -25.52 -66.86
N GLY A 271 114.76 -26.68 -66.22
CA GLY A 271 115.78 -27.72 -66.06
C GLY A 271 115.96 -28.66 -67.27
N ALA A 272 115.29 -28.40 -68.39
CA ALA A 272 115.35 -29.21 -69.62
C ALA A 272 116.16 -28.57 -70.77
N MET A 273 116.98 -27.55 -70.48
CA MET A 273 117.95 -26.97 -71.43
C MET A 273 119.38 -27.21 -71.00
#